data_AF-A0A3S0GN27-F1
#
_entry.id   AF-A0A3S0GN27-F1
#
_cell.length_a   1.000
_cell.length_b   1.000
_cell.length_c   1.000
_cell.angle_alpha   90.00
_cell.angle_beta   90.00
_cell.angle_gamma   90.00
#
_symmetry.space_group_name_H-M   'P 1'
#
loop_
_entity.id
_entity.type
_entity.pdbx_description
1 polymer ?
#
loop_
_entity_poly.entity_id
_entity_poly.type
_entity_poly.pdbx_seq_one_letter_code
_entity_poly.pdbx_strand_id
1 'polypeptide(L)' 'MDPEKRREIASKGGKAVPAERRSFSQNADLASSAGRKGGQSVSPANRSFSKNPALASEAGKKGGYASHGGGRPKES' A
#
# COMPACT_ATOMS: atom_id res chain seq x y z
N MET A 1 -15.96 18.36 9.78
CA MET A 1 -14.92 18.02 8.79
C MET A 1 -15.54 17.07 7.79
N ASP A 2 -15.74 17.52 6.55
CA ASP A 2 -16.42 16.77 5.50
C ASP A 2 -15.62 15.51 5.07
N PRO A 3 -16.26 14.34 4.86
CA PRO A 3 -15.58 13.14 4.38
C PRO A 3 -14.79 13.34 3.08
N GLU A 4 -15.28 14.15 2.15
CA GLU A 4 -14.57 14.46 0.90
C GLU A 4 -13.30 15.26 1.18
N LYS A 5 -13.40 16.28 2.04
CA LYS A 5 -12.26 17.11 2.45
C LYS A 5 -11.15 16.25 3.09
N ARG A 6 -11.53 15.26 3.91
CA ARG A 6 -10.58 14.31 4.53
C ARG A 6 -9.89 13.44 3.49
N ARG A 7 -10.65 12.92 2.52
CA ARG A 7 -10.11 12.09 1.44
C ARG A 7 -9.16 12.88 0.54
N GLU A 8 -9.48 14.14 0.27
CA GLU A 8 -8.65 15.03 -0.53
C GLU A 8 -7.30 15.32 0.17
N ILE A 9 -7.32 15.60 1.47
CA ILE A 9 -6.11 15.81 2.28
C ILE A 9 -5.24 14.54 2.31
N ALA A 10 -5.84 13.37 2.58
CA ALA A 10 -5.12 12.09 2.57
C ALA A 10 -4.52 11.75 1.19
N SER A 11 -5.25 12.07 0.12
CA SER A 11 -4.80 11.87 -1.27
C SER A 11 -3.62 12.78 -1.63
N LYS A 12 -3.67 14.06 -1.22
CA LYS A 12 -2.57 15.03 -1.45
C LYS A 12 -1.27 14.59 -0.79
N GLY A 13 -1.32 14.08 0.44
CA GLY A 13 -0.12 13.58 1.14
C GLY A 13 0.60 12.46 0.38
N GLY A 14 -0.14 11.51 -0.21
CA GLY A 14 0.46 10.42 -1.00
C GLY A 14 0.90 10.82 -2.41
N LYS A 15 0.30 11.85 -2.98
CA LYS A 15 0.63 12.37 -4.33
C LYS A 15 1.79 13.37 -4.33
N ALA A 16 2.06 14.03 -3.22
CA ALA A 16 3.14 15.03 -3.10
C ALA A 16 4.53 14.45 -3.34
N VAL A 17 4.70 13.13 -3.14
CA VAL A 17 5.96 12.44 -3.41
C VAL A 17 5.84 11.72 -4.76
N PRO A 18 6.73 12.02 -5.73
CA PRO A 18 6.84 11.30 -7.00
C PRO A 18 6.92 9.80 -6.77
N ALA A 19 6.37 9.00 -7.69
CA ALA A 19 6.28 7.55 -7.51
C ALA A 19 7.64 6.90 -7.20
N GLU A 20 8.73 7.38 -7.80
CA GLU A 20 10.09 6.88 -7.57
C GLU A 20 10.68 7.27 -6.20
N ARG A 21 10.15 8.32 -5.57
CA ARG A 21 10.63 8.83 -4.27
C ARG A 21 9.77 8.40 -3.09
N ARG A 22 8.70 7.65 -3.34
CA ARG A 22 7.85 7.11 -2.26
C ARG A 22 8.62 6.04 -1.51
N SER A 23 8.66 6.13 -0.18
CA SER A 23 9.37 5.18 0.68
C SER A 23 8.96 3.72 0.43
N PHE A 24 7.70 3.49 0.07
CA PHE A 24 7.17 2.17 -0.28
C PHE A 24 7.65 1.64 -1.66
N SER A 25 8.02 2.52 -2.58
CA SER A 25 8.56 2.14 -3.90
C SER A 25 10.06 1.90 -3.86
N GLN A 26 10.78 2.52 -2.91
CA GLN A 26 12.24 2.44 -2.82
C GLN A 26 12.74 1.19 -2.09
N ASN A 27 12.00 0.71 -1.10
CA ASN A 27 12.41 -0.44 -0.31
C ASN A 27 11.24 -1.41 -0.12
N ALA A 28 11.30 -2.54 -0.84
CA ALA A 28 10.28 -3.58 -0.78
C ALA A 28 10.16 -4.22 0.61
N ASP A 29 11.27 -4.37 1.34
CA ASP A 29 11.28 -4.93 2.69
C ASP A 29 10.62 -3.98 3.70
N LEU A 30 10.86 -2.68 3.58
CA LEU A 30 10.19 -1.65 4.36
C LEU A 30 8.68 -1.66 4.08
N ALA A 31 8.29 -1.74 2.81
CA ALA A 31 6.89 -1.80 2.42
C ALA A 31 6.18 -3.05 2.95
N SER A 32 6.83 -4.21 2.82
CA SER A 32 6.34 -5.48 3.35
C SER A 32 6.22 -5.46 4.88
N SER A 33 7.23 -4.92 5.57
CA SER A 33 7.25 -4.79 7.03
C SER A 33 6.17 -3.84 7.54
N ALA A 34 6.01 -2.69 6.90
CA ALA A 34 4.97 -1.72 7.23
C ALA A 34 3.56 -2.28 6.97
N GLY A 35 3.36 -2.97 5.84
CA GLY A 35 2.10 -3.67 5.53
C GLY A 35 1.77 -4.75 6.57
N ARG A 36 2.77 -5.56 6.95
CA ARG A 36 2.62 -6.59 7.99
C ARG A 36 2.27 -5.96 9.34
N LYS A 37 2.99 -4.91 9.75
CA LYS A 37 2.73 -4.18 11.01
C LYS A 37 1.33 -3.56 11.02
N GLY A 38 0.89 -2.94 9.92
CA GLY A 38 -0.46 -2.39 9.78
C GLY A 38 -1.55 -3.46 9.90
N GLY A 39 -1.31 -4.66 9.35
CA GLY A 39 -2.23 -5.80 9.47
C GLY A 39 -2.22 -6.46 10.85
N GLN A 40 -1.14 -6.31 11.62
CA GLN A 40 -1.03 -6.86 12.99
C GLN A 40 -1.86 -6.09 14.02
N SER A 41 -2.12 -4.80 13.81
CA SER A 41 -3.00 -3.99 14.68
C SER A 41 -4.45 -4.47 14.70
N VAL A 42 -4.82 -5.38 13.80
CA VAL A 42 -6.14 -5.99 13.70
C VAL A 42 -6.09 -7.40 14.25
N SER A 43 -7.02 -7.77 15.13
CA SER A 43 -7.08 -9.13 15.69
C SER A 43 -7.20 -10.16 14.57
N PRO A 44 -6.58 -11.36 14.67
CA PRO A 44 -6.53 -12.32 13.57
C PRO A 44 -7.89 -12.64 12.93
N ALA A 45 -8.94 -12.76 13.74
CA ALA A 45 -10.31 -13.00 13.29
C ALA A 45 -10.93 -11.81 12.52
N ASN A 46 -10.44 -10.59 12.75
CA ASN A 46 -10.92 -9.38 12.10
C ASN A 46 -10.07 -8.90 10.91
N ARG A 47 -8.99 -9.61 10.57
CA ARG A 47 -8.15 -9.23 9.44
C ARG A 47 -8.90 -9.43 8.12
N SER A 48 -8.68 -8.54 7.17
CA SER A 48 -9.36 -8.59 5.85
C SER A 48 -9.14 -9.91 5.13
N PHE A 49 -7.97 -10.55 5.29
CA PHE A 49 -7.68 -11.87 4.72
C PHE A 49 -8.47 -13.01 5.36
N SER A 50 -8.89 -12.87 6.62
CA SER A 50 -9.73 -13.85 7.32
C SER A 50 -11.21 -13.63 7.00
N LYS A 51 -11.63 -12.37 6.80
CA LYS A 51 -13.04 -12.04 6.52
C LYS A 51 -13.43 -12.17 5.05
N ASN A 52 -12.55 -11.78 4.13
CA ASN A 52 -12.81 -11.83 2.70
C ASN A 52 -11.48 -12.06 1.94
N PRO A 53 -11.13 -13.34 1.68
CA PRO A 53 -9.91 -13.69 0.96
C PRO A 53 -9.81 -13.05 -0.43
N ALA A 54 -10.94 -12.88 -1.13
CA ALA A 54 -10.97 -12.28 -2.46
C ALA A 54 -10.57 -10.80 -2.41
N LEU A 55 -11.15 -10.03 -1.47
CA LEU A 55 -10.79 -8.62 -1.26
C LEU A 55 -9.31 -8.46 -0.84
N ALA A 56 -8.83 -9.35 0.02
CA ALA A 56 -7.43 -9.34 0.44
C ALA A 56 -6.47 -9.66 -0.72
N SER A 57 -6.82 -10.64 -1.55
CA SER A 57 -6.07 -10.96 -2.77
C SER A 57 -6.06 -9.80 -3.75
N GLU A 58 -7.20 -9.13 -3.96
CA GLU A 58 -7.29 -7.94 -4.82
C GLU A 58 -6.43 -6.78 -4.30
N ALA A 59 -6.48 -6.51 -2.99
CA ALA A 59 -5.66 -5.49 -2.35
C ALA A 59 -4.16 -5.82 -2.47
N GLY A 60 -3.79 -7.09 -2.24
CA GLY A 60 -2.42 -7.58 -2.40
C GLY A 60 -1.94 -7.46 -3.86
N LYS A 61 -2.79 -7.85 -4.81
CA LYS A 61 -2.52 -7.74 -6.24
C LYS A 61 -2.33 -6.28 -6.67
N LYS A 62 -3.18 -5.36 -6.19
CA LYS A 62 -3.05 -3.91 -6.44
C LYS A 62 -1.76 -3.34 -5.84
N GLY A 63 -1.41 -3.76 -4.63
CA GLY A 63 -0.11 -3.41 -4.00
C GLY A 63 1.06 -3.92 -4.85
N GLY A 64 0.97 -5.16 -5.32
CA GLY A 64 1.95 -5.75 -6.23
C GLY A 64 2.07 -4.97 -7.54
N TYR A 65 0.97 -4.64 -8.21
CA TYR A 65 1.02 -3.83 -9.44
C TYR A 65 1.67 -2.46 -9.23
N ALA A 66 1.44 -1.83 -8.07
CA ALA A 66 2.10 -0.57 -7.73
C ALA A 66 3.63 -0.73 -7.59
N SER A 67 4.10 -1.90 -7.16
CA SER A 67 5.53 -2.25 -7.08
C SER A 67 6.13 -2.66 -8.42
N HIS A 68 5.33 -3.17 -9.37
CA HIS A 68 5.83 -3.66 -10.67
C HIS A 68 5.77 -2.61 -11.80
N GLY A 69 5.07 -1.49 -11.61
CA GLY A 69 4.92 -0.42 -12.60
C GLY A 69 5.85 0.80 -12.43
N GLY A 70 6.69 0.82 -11.39
CA GLY A 70 7.59 1.93 -11.09
C GLY A 70 9.04 1.49 -11.01
N GLY A 71 9.76 1.53 -12.14
CA GLY A 71 11.22 1.63 -12.19
C GLY A 71 12.02 0.47 -11.57
N ARG A 72 12.20 -0.63 -12.31
CA ARG A 72 13.50 -1.30 -12.32
C ARG A 72 14.19 -0.93 -13.63
N PRO A 73 15.28 -0.14 -13.66
CA PRO A 73 16.17 -0.20 -14.80
C PRO A 73 16.70 -1.64 -14.85
N LYS A 74 16.45 -2.33 -15.96
CA LYS A 74 17.19 -3.55 -16.27
C LYS A 74 18.62 -3.11 -16.52
N GLU A 75 19.51 -3.35 -15.57
CA GLU A 75 20.94 -3.43 -15.87
C GLU A 75 21.20 -4.78 -16.54
N SER A 76 22.10 -4.74 -17.52
CA SER A 76 22.29 -5.69 -18.63
C SER A 76 22.70 -7.10 -18.24
#